data_AF-A0A383C6M4-F1
#
_entry.id   AF-A0A383C6M4-F1
#
_cell.length_a   1.000
_cell.length_b   1.000
_cell.length_c   1.000
_cell.angle_alpha   90.00
_cell.angle_beta   90.00
_cell.angle_gamma   90.00
#
_symmetry.space_group_name_H-M   'P 1'
#
loop_
_entity.id
_entity.type
_entity.pdbx_description
1 polymer ?
#
loop_
_entity_poly.entity_id
_entity_poly.type
_entity_poly.pdbx_seq_one_letter_code
_entity_poly.pdbx_strand_id
1 'polypeptide(L)'
;MKTDHGIFTVSLDFELYWGMLDVRSIQDYQENLKSVPKVIEIMLELFEEYEVHATWATVGFLFAQDVEELKKTIPTKIPNYNNPKFSPYLYITNNNTLESCYHFAPYLI
;
A
#
# COMPACT_ATOMS: atom_id res chain seq x y z
N MET A 1 -19.07 26.10 7.01
CA MET A 1 -18.56 26.67 8.28
C MET A 1 -17.30 27.44 7.95
N LYS A 2 -17.15 28.68 8.42
CA LYS A 2 -15.86 29.39 8.40
C LYS A 2 -15.04 28.88 9.58
N THR A 3 -13.83 28.41 9.32
CA THR A 3 -12.88 28.03 10.37
C THR A 3 -12.00 29.24 10.67
N ASP A 4 -11.97 29.66 11.93
CA ASP A 4 -11.14 30.79 12.39
C ASP A 4 -9.67 30.36 12.67
N HIS A 5 -9.34 29.10 12.40
CA HIS A 5 -8.03 28.50 12.55
C HIS A 5 -7.76 27.49 11.42
N GLY A 6 -6.48 27.26 11.12
CA GLY A 6 -6.05 26.23 10.18
C GLY A 6 -6.19 24.83 10.79
N ILE A 7 -6.40 23.83 9.93
CA ILE A 7 -6.40 22.42 10.31
C ILE A 7 -5.07 21.83 9.83
N PHE A 8 -4.32 21.24 10.76
CA PHE A 8 -3.17 20.42 10.43
C PHE A 8 -3.63 18.98 10.25
N THR A 9 -3.39 18.39 9.09
CA THR A 9 -3.86 17.03 8.75
C THR A 9 -2.68 16.16 8.40
N VAL A 10 -2.61 14.99 9.04
CA VAL A 10 -1.68 13.92 8.70
C VAL A 10 -2.44 12.85 7.92
N SER A 11 -2.07 12.66 6.65
CA SER A 11 -2.56 11.58 5.79
C SER A 11 -1.36 10.78 5.30
N LEU A 12 -1.43 9.47 5.45
CA LEU A 12 -0.33 8.56 5.12
C LEU A 12 -0.80 7.55 4.07
N ASP A 13 -0.01 7.38 3.02
CA ASP A 13 -0.25 6.35 2.02
C ASP A 13 0.41 5.03 2.46
N PHE A 14 -0.37 3.97 2.50
CA PHE A 14 0.09 2.62 2.81
C PHE A 14 -0.04 1.74 1.57
N GLU A 15 1.08 1.58 0.85
CA GLU A 15 1.08 0.97 -0.49
C GLU A 15 2.00 -0.26 -0.63
N LEU A 16 2.93 -0.48 0.32
CA LEU A 16 4.03 -1.44 0.19
C LEU A 16 4.72 -1.35 -1.19
N TYR A 17 4.95 -2.46 -1.89
CA TYR A 17 5.62 -2.46 -3.19
C TYR A 17 4.76 -1.88 -4.32
N TRP A 18 3.44 -1.77 -4.14
CA TRP A 18 2.57 -1.22 -5.19
C TRP A 18 2.92 0.22 -5.56
N GLY A 19 3.37 1.02 -4.60
CA GLY A 19 3.86 2.39 -4.83
C GLY A 19 5.26 2.46 -5.46
N MET A 20 5.96 1.32 -5.60
CA MET A 20 7.34 1.25 -6.08
C MET A 20 7.48 0.48 -7.41
N LEU A 21 6.39 -0.07 -7.93
CA LEU A 21 6.36 -1.04 -9.01
C LEU A 21 7.14 -0.63 -10.27
N ASP A 22 7.07 0.65 -10.64
CA ASP A 22 7.74 1.22 -11.83
C ASP A 22 9.00 2.04 -11.49
N VAL A 23 9.37 2.12 -10.20
CA VAL A 23 10.42 3.01 -9.68
C VAL A 23 11.65 2.23 -9.23
N ARG A 24 11.48 1.13 -8.48
CA ARG A 24 12.57 0.32 -7.91
C ARG A 24 12.28 -1.16 -8.06
N SER A 25 13.33 -1.97 -8.18
CA SER A 25 13.19 -3.41 -8.04
C SER A 25 12.97 -3.79 -6.57
N ILE A 26 12.29 -4.92 -6.32
CA ILE A 26 12.17 -5.49 -4.97
C ILE A 26 13.55 -5.68 -4.34
N GLN A 27 14.52 -6.20 -5.12
CA GLN A 27 15.87 -6.48 -4.62
C GLN A 27 16.54 -5.24 -4.02
N ASP A 28 16.34 -4.08 -4.64
CA ASP A 28 16.93 -2.81 -4.20
C ASP A 28 16.18 -2.15 -3.04
N TYR A 29 14.91 -2.53 -2.80
CA TYR A 29 14.01 -1.85 -1.86
C TYR A 29 13.50 -2.74 -0.71
N GLN A 30 13.85 -4.02 -0.70
CA GLN A 30 13.34 -5.02 0.24
C GLN A 30 13.54 -4.65 1.72
N GLU A 31 14.64 -3.99 2.08
CA GLU A 31 14.91 -3.64 3.49
C GLU A 31 13.92 -2.61 4.02
N ASN A 32 13.50 -1.67 3.16
CA ASN A 32 12.45 -0.71 3.50
C ASN A 32 11.10 -1.43 3.65
N LEU A 33 10.76 -2.33 2.73
CA LEU A 33 9.50 -3.09 2.76
C LEU A 33 9.40 -3.98 4.00
N LYS A 34 10.47 -4.71 4.36
CA LYS A 34 10.51 -5.57 5.56
C LYS A 34 10.36 -4.78 6.85
N SER A 35 10.76 -3.51 6.86
CA SER A 35 10.69 -2.65 8.04
C SER A 35 9.30 -2.05 8.26
N VAL A 36 8.41 -2.10 7.27
CA VAL A 36 7.10 -1.42 7.32
C VAL A 36 6.25 -1.80 8.55
N PRO A 37 6.09 -3.08 8.93
CA PRO A 37 5.29 -3.43 10.11
C PRO A 37 5.79 -2.76 11.39
N LYS A 38 7.11 -2.75 11.60
CA LYS A 38 7.75 -2.11 12.75
C LYS A 38 7.59 -0.59 12.71
N VAL A 39 7.70 0.02 11.53
CA VAL A 39 7.53 1.47 11.36
C VAL A 39 6.09 1.89 11.65
N ILE A 40 5.10 1.10 11.21
CA ILE A 40 3.69 1.34 11.52
C ILE A 40 3.46 1.28 13.03
N GLU A 41 3.96 0.26 13.72
CA GLU A 41 3.86 0.13 15.18
C GLU A 41 4.42 1.38 15.90
N ILE A 42 5.64 1.80 15.56
CA ILE A 42 6.26 2.99 16.15
C ILE A 42 5.47 4.27 15.82
N MET A 43 4.95 4.40 14.60
CA MET A 43 4.14 5.56 14.22
C MET A 43 2.83 5.61 15.01
N LEU A 44 2.18 4.46 15.22
CA LEU A 44 0.94 4.38 16.00
C LEU A 44 1.20 4.75 17.47
N GLU A 45 2.28 4.25 18.07
CA GLU A 45 2.69 4.63 19.43
C GLU A 45 2.92 6.14 19.55
N LEU A 46 3.60 6.76 18.57
CA LEU A 46 3.82 8.21 18.56
C LEU A 46 2.51 8.99 18.35
N PHE A 47 1.63 8.54 17.46
CA PHE A 47 0.35 9.20 17.27
C PHE A 47 -0.54 9.10 18.50
N GLU A 48 -0.47 8.00 19.24
CA GLU A 48 -1.15 7.86 20.53
C GLU A 48 -0.53 8.76 21.61
N GLU A 49 0.80 8.75 21.77
CA GLU A 49 1.53 9.55 22.76
C GLU A 49 1.25 11.06 22.62
N TYR A 50 1.22 11.55 21.39
CA TYR A 50 1.05 12.98 21.09
C TYR A 50 -0.39 13.36 20.71
N GLU A 51 -1.36 12.45 20.87
CA GLU A 51 -2.78 12.65 20.54
C GLU A 51 -3.00 13.15 19.09
N VAL A 52 -2.22 12.63 18.14
CA VAL A 52 -2.28 12.99 16.73
C VAL A 52 -3.33 12.14 16.01
N HIS A 53 -4.36 12.79 15.50
CA HIS A 53 -5.30 12.15 14.58
C HIS A 53 -4.68 12.05 13.18
N ALA A 54 -4.45 10.82 12.73
CA ALA A 54 -3.97 10.52 11.38
C ALA A 54 -4.99 9.70 10.58
N THR A 55 -4.95 9.84 9.26
CA THR A 55 -5.71 9.00 8.31
C THR A 55 -4.73 8.18 7.48
N TRP A 56 -5.05 6.90 7.25
CA TRP A 56 -4.26 6.01 6.41
C TRP A 56 -5.05 5.66 5.13
N ALA A 57 -4.48 6.00 3.99
CA ALA A 57 -4.99 5.62 2.68
C ALA A 57 -4.27 4.34 2.24
N THR A 58 -4.98 3.21 2.24
CA THR A 58 -4.39 1.91 1.90
C THR A 58 -4.72 1.49 0.47
N VAL A 59 -3.76 0.88 -0.22
CA VAL A 59 -4.00 0.25 -1.51
C VAL A 59 -4.87 -1.00 -1.31
N GLY A 60 -6.00 -1.08 -2.01
CA GLY A 60 -6.99 -2.17 -1.83
C GLY A 60 -6.43 -3.58 -2.03
N PHE A 61 -5.34 -3.75 -2.78
CA PHE A 61 -4.69 -5.04 -2.98
C PHE A 61 -4.04 -5.61 -1.70
N LEU A 62 -3.70 -4.77 -0.72
CA LEU A 62 -3.09 -5.20 0.53
C LEU A 62 -4.01 -6.07 1.38
N PHE A 63 -5.33 -5.99 1.18
CA PHE A 63 -6.33 -6.79 1.90
C PHE A 63 -6.35 -8.27 1.51
N ALA A 64 -5.76 -8.65 0.38
CA ALA A 64 -5.68 -10.05 -0.02
C ALA A 64 -4.65 -10.81 0.83
N GLN A 65 -4.91 -12.08 1.14
CA GLN A 65 -3.96 -12.97 1.82
C GLN A 65 -2.82 -13.39 0.90
N ASP A 66 -3.13 -13.58 -0.39
CA ASP A 66 -2.19 -14.02 -1.40
C ASP A 66 -2.62 -13.59 -2.82
N VAL A 67 -1.79 -13.95 -3.81
CA VAL A 67 -2.03 -13.64 -5.22
C VAL A 67 -3.28 -14.33 -5.78
N GLU A 68 -3.67 -15.48 -5.25
CA GLU A 68 -4.84 -16.22 -5.72
C GLU A 68 -6.13 -15.55 -5.26
N GLU A 69 -6.19 -15.05 -4.02
CA GLU A 69 -7.27 -14.20 -3.55
C GLU A 69 -7.30 -12.88 -4.33
N LEU A 70 -6.15 -12.21 -4.50
CA LEU A 70 -6.07 -10.97 -5.25
C LEU A 70 -6.62 -11.12 -6.67
N LYS A 71 -6.25 -12.18 -7.39
CA LYS A 71 -6.74 -12.42 -8.76
C LYS A 71 -8.25 -12.59 -8.84
N LYS A 72 -8.90 -13.10 -7.79
CA LYS A 72 -10.37 -13.26 -7.74
C LYS A 72 -11.10 -11.93 -7.53
N THR A 73 -10.43 -10.90 -7.01
CA THR A 73 -11.04 -9.59 -6.76
C THR A 73 -10.89 -8.62 -7.94
N ILE A 74 -10.13 -8.98 -8.97
CA ILE A 74 -9.94 -8.13 -10.16
C ILE A 74 -11.28 -7.93 -10.88
N PRO A 75 -11.71 -6.67 -11.11
CA PRO A 75 -12.96 -6.40 -11.80
C PRO A 75 -12.86 -6.77 -13.28
N THR A 76 -14.00 -7.10 -13.90
CA THR A 76 -14.08 -7.39 -15.34
C THR A 76 -13.65 -6.21 -16.22
N LYS A 77 -13.85 -4.98 -15.73
CA LYS A 77 -13.40 -3.75 -16.39
C LYS A 77 -12.22 -3.17 -15.62
N ILE A 78 -11.05 -3.25 -16.23
CA ILE A 78 -9.81 -2.64 -15.71
C ILE A 78 -9.43 -1.37 -16.50
N PRO A 79 -8.68 -0.44 -15.90
CA PRO A 79 -8.15 0.71 -16.61
C PRO A 79 -7.18 0.29 -17.72
N ASN A 80 -7.20 1.03 -18.83
CA ASN A 80 -6.19 0.88 -19.88
C ASN A 80 -5.01 1.82 -19.60
N TYR A 81 -3.79 1.31 -19.74
CA TYR A 81 -2.57 2.08 -19.53
C TYR A 81 -1.82 2.20 -20.86
N ASN A 82 -1.50 3.43 -21.27
CA ASN A 82 -0.70 3.66 -22.49
C ASN A 82 0.67 3.00 -22.40
N ASN A 83 1.26 3.00 -21.20
CA ASN A 83 2.49 2.26 -20.92
C ASN A 83 2.16 1.07 -20.00
N PRO A 84 2.28 -0.18 -20.49
CA PRO A 84 1.97 -1.38 -19.72
C PRO A 84 2.76 -1.51 -18.42
N LYS A 85 3.94 -0.90 -18.32
CA LYS A 85 4.78 -0.95 -17.12
C LYS A 85 4.14 -0.32 -15.86
N PHE A 86 3.20 0.59 -16.06
CA PHE A 86 2.47 1.25 -14.96
C PHE A 86 1.20 0.50 -14.55
N SER A 87 0.88 -0.62 -15.21
CA SER A 87 -0.35 -1.35 -14.94
C SER A 87 -0.12 -2.37 -13.81
N PRO A 88 -0.65 -2.14 -12.60
CA PRO A 88 -0.60 -3.16 -11.55
C PRO A 88 -1.41 -4.39 -11.95
N TYR A 89 -2.48 -4.24 -12.73
CA TYR A 89 -3.28 -5.36 -13.24
C TYR A 89 -2.48 -6.27 -14.19
N LEU A 90 -1.67 -5.69 -15.08
CA LEU A 90 -0.80 -6.48 -15.94
C LEU A 90 0.30 -7.17 -15.11
N TYR A 91 0.86 -6.47 -14.13
CA TYR A 91 1.82 -7.07 -13.20
C TYR A 91 1.23 -8.27 -12.46
N ILE A 92 0.02 -8.15 -11.91
CA ILE A 92 -0.69 -9.26 -11.24
C ILE A 92 -0.95 -10.41 -12.22
N THR A 93 -1.37 -10.10 -13.45
CA THR A 93 -1.68 -11.12 -14.47
C THR A 93 -0.44 -11.90 -14.89
N ASN A 94 0.71 -11.22 -15.02
CA ASN A 94 1.96 -11.83 -15.47
C ASN A 94 2.71 -12.61 -14.39
N ASN A 95 2.31 -12.49 -13.12
CA ASN A 95 2.97 -13.15 -12.00
C ASN A 95 2.04 -14.19 -11.36
N ASN A 96 2.51 -15.43 -11.28
CA ASN A 96 1.80 -16.51 -10.58
C ASN A 96 2.14 -16.56 -9.08
N THR A 97 3.20 -15.87 -8.68
CA THR A 97 3.66 -15.78 -7.30
C THR A 97 4.01 -14.33 -7.01
N LEU A 98 3.42 -13.78 -5.96
CA LEU A 98 3.81 -12.48 -5.38
C LEU A 98 4.25 -12.75 -3.94
N GLU A 99 5.41 -12.23 -3.54
CA GLU A 99 5.88 -12.40 -2.17
C GLU A 99 4.98 -11.63 -1.20
N SER A 100 4.37 -12.36 -0.26
CA SER A 100 3.33 -11.77 0.59
C SER A 100 3.83 -10.60 1.43
N CYS A 101 5.06 -10.68 1.95
CA CYS A 101 5.67 -9.61 2.74
C CYS A 101 5.86 -8.28 2.00
N TYR A 102 5.77 -8.28 0.66
CA TYR A 102 5.95 -7.07 -0.16
C TYR A 102 4.65 -6.57 -0.80
N HIS A 103 3.62 -7.42 -0.90
CA HIS A 103 2.41 -7.12 -1.67
C HIS A 103 1.13 -7.10 -0.82
N PHE A 104 1.15 -7.76 0.34
CA PHE A 104 -0.03 -8.02 1.15
C PHE A 104 0.22 -7.64 2.60
N ALA A 105 -0.82 -7.13 3.27
CA ALA A 105 -0.79 -6.80 4.68
C ALA A 105 -2.17 -6.92 5.35
N PRO A 106 -2.90 -8.03 5.15
CA PRO A 106 -4.27 -8.17 5.67
C PRO A 106 -4.35 -8.19 7.19
N TYR A 107 -3.23 -8.38 7.89
CA TYR A 107 -3.15 -8.35 9.35
C TYR A 107 -2.81 -6.96 9.92
N LEU A 108 -2.50 -5.99 9.05
CA LEU A 108 -2.24 -4.60 9.44
C LEU A 108 -3.40 -3.66 9.08
N ILE A 109 -4.49 -4.18 8.52
CA ILE A 109 -5.66 -3.43 8.05
C ILE A 109 -6.95 -4.06 8.57
#